data_AF-A0A661MPS9-F1
#
_entry.id   AF-A0A661MPS9-F1
#
_cell.length_a   1.000
_cell.length_b   1.000
_cell.length_c   1.000
_cell.angle_alpha   90.00
_cell.angle_beta   90.00
_cell.angle_gamma   90.00
#
_symmetry.space_group_name_H-M   'P 1'
#
loop_
_entity.id
_entity.type
_entity.pdbx_description
1 polymer ?
#
loop_
_entity_poly.entity_id
_entity_poly.type
_entity_poly.pdbx_seq_one_letter_code
_entity_poly.pdbx_strand_id
1 'polypeptide(L)'
;EGMINPRALDPVRMQTSLVDALEESVQRRLSSVQNGEDFMKSQHYAPIEMPHGRSLFLTIGPWEDYSTPSRDMRLLISIDAVVSFPQSVAAHPERFGIQDADREEAVQQVRTALETQLASRTFEYTRSDGSRWKLSLTDVVTRMKAMEMAYNPNDCAEIRWAAPKGSEEHTTCKRHASRKQQARMQKYRKWFAQRERPN
;
A
#
# COMPACT_ATOMS: atom_id res chain seq x y z
N GLU A 1 -11.00 39.07 18.59
CA GLU A 1 -11.65 37.84 18.10
C GLU A 1 -11.40 37.71 16.60
N GLY A 2 -10.45 36.86 16.21
CA GLY A 2 -10.19 36.56 14.81
C GLY A 2 -10.74 35.17 14.49
N MET A 3 -11.98 35.10 14.01
CA MET A 3 -12.47 33.88 13.36
C MET A 3 -11.58 33.63 12.16
N ILE A 4 -10.64 32.70 12.30
CA ILE A 4 -10.02 32.04 11.15
C ILE A 4 -11.16 31.28 10.49
N ASN A 5 -11.82 31.88 9.51
CA ASN A 5 -12.73 31.16 8.63
C ASN A 5 -11.82 30.29 7.75
N PRO A 6 -11.73 28.97 7.98
CA PRO A 6 -10.87 28.14 7.16
C PRO A 6 -11.43 28.21 5.73
N ARG A 7 -10.60 28.69 4.80
CA ARG A 7 -10.96 28.75 3.38
C ARG A 7 -11.41 27.35 2.95
N ALA A 8 -12.54 27.26 2.26
CA ALA A 8 -13.04 25.99 1.71
C ALA A 8 -11.89 25.27 0.98
N LEU A 9 -11.68 24.00 1.33
CA LEU A 9 -10.63 23.17 0.75
C LEU A 9 -11.06 22.76 -0.67
N ASP A 10 -10.19 22.94 -1.65
CA ASP A 10 -10.38 22.42 -3.01
C ASP A 10 -10.27 20.88 -2.98
N PRO A 11 -11.36 20.14 -3.26
CA PRO A 11 -11.38 18.69 -3.13
C PRO A 11 -10.51 17.99 -4.18
N VAL A 12 -10.34 18.56 -5.38
CA VAL A 12 -9.47 17.99 -6.42
C VAL A 12 -8.01 18.10 -6.02
N ARG A 13 -7.61 19.26 -5.46
CA ARG A 13 -6.27 19.43 -4.88
C ARG A 13 -6.04 18.48 -3.71
N MET A 14 -7.00 18.35 -2.82
CA MET A 14 -6.90 17.43 -1.67
C MET A 14 -6.75 15.98 -2.13
N GLN A 15 -7.55 15.53 -3.11
CA GLN A 15 -7.42 14.21 -3.70
C GLN A 15 -6.02 13.99 -4.30
N THR A 16 -5.48 14.99 -4.99
CA THR A 16 -4.13 14.92 -5.57
C THR A 16 -3.07 14.74 -4.47
N SER A 17 -3.15 15.52 -3.39
CA SER A 17 -2.24 15.41 -2.23
C SER A 17 -2.31 14.07 -1.52
N LEU A 18 -3.50 13.45 -1.44
CA LEU A 18 -3.64 12.08 -0.91
C LEU A 18 -2.91 11.06 -1.79
N VAL A 19 -3.00 11.21 -3.11
CA VAL A 19 -2.28 10.31 -4.03
C VAL A 19 -0.77 10.59 -4.02
N ASP A 20 -0.33 11.84 -3.83
CA ASP A 20 1.09 12.17 -3.62
C ASP A 20 1.66 11.42 -2.39
N ALA A 21 0.94 11.46 -1.27
CA ALA A 21 1.34 10.75 -0.05
C ALA A 21 1.34 9.22 -0.21
N LEU A 22 0.42 8.68 -1.04
CA LEU A 22 0.41 7.28 -1.41
C LEU A 22 1.64 6.93 -2.27
N GLU A 23 1.97 7.75 -3.26
CA GLU A 23 3.15 7.56 -4.12
C GLU A 23 4.43 7.51 -3.28
N GLU A 24 4.63 8.46 -2.37
CA GLU A 24 5.79 8.43 -1.47
C GLU A 24 5.85 7.15 -0.64
N SER A 25 4.69 6.66 -0.18
CA SER A 25 4.61 5.43 0.61
C SER A 25 4.98 4.20 -0.24
N VAL A 26 4.59 4.19 -1.51
CA VAL A 26 4.98 3.18 -2.49
C VAL A 26 6.47 3.24 -2.79
N GLN A 27 7.05 4.44 -2.96
CA GLN A 27 8.50 4.58 -3.21
C GLN A 27 9.33 4.10 -2.01
N ARG A 28 8.94 4.44 -0.78
CA ARG A 28 9.58 3.91 0.43
C ARG A 28 9.50 2.39 0.50
N ARG A 29 8.38 1.81 0.08
CA ARG A 29 8.20 0.36 0.01
C ARG A 29 9.06 -0.27 -1.08
N LEU A 30 9.19 0.37 -2.24
CA LEU A 30 10.06 -0.08 -3.33
C LEU A 30 11.50 -0.26 -2.86
N SER A 31 12.05 0.75 -2.17
CA SER A 31 13.37 0.63 -1.55
C SER A 31 13.44 -0.50 -0.52
N SER A 32 12.39 -0.66 0.31
CA SER A 32 12.34 -1.74 1.31
C SER A 32 12.32 -3.14 0.69
N VAL A 33 11.58 -3.32 -0.40
CA VAL A 33 11.51 -4.61 -1.10
C VAL A 33 12.86 -4.93 -1.71
N GLN A 34 13.47 -3.98 -2.42
CA GLN A 34 14.79 -4.15 -3.03
C GLN A 34 15.87 -4.46 -1.98
N ASN A 35 15.92 -3.69 -0.89
CA ASN A 35 16.85 -3.94 0.22
C ASN A 35 16.67 -5.35 0.81
N GLY A 36 15.42 -5.82 0.91
CA GLY A 36 15.13 -7.19 1.35
C GLY A 36 15.64 -8.26 0.40
N GLU A 37 15.50 -8.07 -0.91
CA GLU A 37 16.07 -9.01 -1.90
C GLU A 37 17.60 -9.03 -1.85
N ASP A 38 18.24 -7.86 -1.69
CA ASP A 38 19.69 -7.76 -1.60
C ASP A 38 20.23 -8.39 -0.31
N PHE A 39 19.52 -8.19 0.82
CA PHE A 39 19.82 -8.90 2.06
C PHE A 39 19.69 -10.41 1.89
N MET A 40 18.58 -10.90 1.33
CA MET A 40 18.36 -12.33 1.11
C MET A 40 19.45 -12.94 0.22
N LYS A 41 19.89 -12.25 -0.84
CA LYS A 41 21.04 -12.67 -1.66
C LYS A 41 22.32 -12.78 -0.83
N SER A 42 22.63 -11.75 -0.02
CA SER A 42 23.82 -11.74 0.84
C SER A 42 23.84 -12.87 1.87
N GLN A 43 22.67 -13.30 2.32
CA GLN A 43 22.49 -14.37 3.30
C GLN A 43 22.25 -15.74 2.65
N HIS A 44 22.52 -15.89 1.35
CA HIS A 44 22.30 -17.14 0.61
C HIS A 44 20.86 -17.68 0.77
N TYR A 45 19.89 -16.77 0.87
CA TYR A 45 18.47 -17.03 1.08
C TYR A 45 18.14 -17.82 2.35
N ALA A 46 18.98 -17.70 3.39
CA ALA A 46 18.68 -18.24 4.72
C ALA A 46 17.32 -17.69 5.22
N PRO A 47 16.39 -18.55 5.67
CA PRO A 47 15.08 -18.09 6.13
C PRO A 47 15.18 -17.17 7.35
N ILE A 48 14.47 -16.05 7.30
CA ILE A 48 14.35 -15.11 8.43
C ILE A 48 13.20 -15.59 9.31
N GLU A 49 13.45 -15.88 10.59
CA GLU A 49 12.40 -16.26 11.52
C GLU A 49 11.35 -15.15 11.67
N MET A 50 10.08 -15.53 11.68
CA MET A 50 8.97 -14.57 11.77
C MET A 50 8.69 -14.26 13.25
N PRO A 51 8.53 -12.97 13.62
CA PRO A 51 8.05 -12.57 14.94
C PRO A 51 6.66 -13.13 15.27
N HIS A 52 6.29 -13.04 16.55
CA HIS A 52 5.07 -13.62 17.09
C HIS A 52 4.17 -12.56 17.74
N GLY A 53 2.88 -12.59 17.44
CA GLY A 53 1.90 -11.73 18.08
C GLY A 53 2.21 -10.25 17.83
N ARG A 54 2.14 -9.43 18.88
CA ARG A 54 2.40 -7.99 18.82
C ARG A 54 3.84 -7.64 18.44
N SER A 55 4.81 -8.55 18.66
CA SER A 55 6.21 -8.28 18.28
C SER A 55 6.39 -8.12 16.78
N LEU A 56 5.43 -8.58 15.97
CA LEU A 56 5.36 -8.31 14.53
C LEU A 56 5.30 -6.80 14.18
N PHE A 57 4.75 -5.97 15.06
CA PHE A 57 4.66 -4.51 14.87
C PHE A 57 5.68 -3.72 15.69
N LEU A 58 6.46 -4.39 16.54
CA LEU A 58 7.49 -3.83 17.41
C LEU A 58 8.88 -4.35 17.00
N THR A 59 9.03 -4.70 15.73
CA THR A 59 10.22 -5.38 15.21
C THR A 59 11.46 -4.51 15.28
N ILE A 60 12.60 -5.17 15.44
CA ILE A 60 13.95 -4.64 15.17
C ILE A 60 14.65 -5.62 14.21
N GLY A 61 15.71 -5.18 13.53
CA GLY A 61 16.48 -6.02 12.60
C GLY A 61 15.72 -6.32 11.30
N PRO A 62 15.97 -7.46 10.63
CA PRO A 62 15.55 -7.69 9.23
C PRO A 62 14.05 -7.51 8.94
N TRP A 63 13.16 -7.80 9.89
CA TRP A 63 11.74 -7.50 9.72
C TRP A 63 11.48 -5.98 9.77
N GLU A 64 12.11 -5.22 10.66
CA GLU A 64 11.97 -3.75 10.63
C GLU A 64 12.62 -3.11 9.39
N ASP A 65 13.76 -3.64 8.96
CA ASP A 65 14.52 -3.04 7.88
C ASP A 65 13.91 -3.35 6.51
N TYR A 66 13.43 -4.59 6.31
CA TYR A 66 13.07 -5.10 4.99
C TYR A 66 11.59 -5.45 4.83
N SER A 67 10.86 -5.77 5.90
CA SER A 67 9.46 -6.23 5.85
C SER A 67 8.70 -5.71 7.06
N THR A 68 8.27 -4.45 7.03
CA THR A 68 7.52 -3.88 8.16
C THR A 68 6.02 -4.02 7.97
N PRO A 69 5.37 -5.01 8.62
CA PRO A 69 3.96 -4.99 8.96
C PRO A 69 3.43 -3.60 9.29
N SER A 70 4.18 -2.80 10.05
CA SER A 70 3.81 -1.42 10.37
C SER A 70 3.80 -0.46 9.16
N ARG A 71 4.77 -0.51 8.22
CA ARG A 71 4.72 0.31 6.99
C ARG A 71 3.68 -0.22 6.02
N ASP A 72 3.57 -1.54 5.84
CA ASP A 72 2.53 -2.13 4.98
C ASP A 72 1.12 -1.82 5.50
N MET A 73 0.91 -1.81 6.82
CA MET A 73 -0.34 -1.33 7.42
C MET A 73 -0.59 0.16 7.08
N ARG A 74 0.44 1.01 7.18
CA ARG A 74 0.32 2.43 6.81
C ARG A 74 0.02 2.60 5.32
N LEU A 75 0.62 1.80 4.45
CA LEU A 75 0.31 1.81 3.01
C LEU A 75 -1.17 1.49 2.77
N LEU A 76 -1.70 0.46 3.42
CA LEU A 76 -3.10 0.07 3.29
C LEU A 76 -4.05 1.17 3.79
N ILE A 77 -3.70 1.85 4.89
CA ILE A 77 -4.44 3.04 5.39
C ILE A 77 -4.39 4.18 4.36
N SER A 78 -3.24 4.46 3.77
CA SER A 78 -3.11 5.47 2.72
C SER A 78 -3.95 5.13 1.48
N ILE A 79 -4.01 3.85 1.09
CA ILE A 79 -4.89 3.40 0.01
C ILE A 79 -6.35 3.66 0.38
N ASP A 80 -6.80 3.27 1.58
CA ASP A 80 -8.18 3.51 2.03
C ASP A 80 -8.54 5.00 1.98
N ALA A 81 -7.64 5.87 2.47
CA ALA A 81 -7.83 7.32 2.44
C ALA A 81 -7.98 7.84 1.01
N VAL A 82 -7.14 7.36 0.08
CA VAL A 82 -7.20 7.74 -1.34
C VAL A 82 -8.51 7.31 -2.00
N VAL A 83 -8.94 6.05 -1.82
CA VAL A 83 -10.11 5.51 -2.54
C VAL A 83 -11.45 5.91 -1.95
N SER A 84 -11.50 6.22 -0.65
CA SER A 84 -12.73 6.65 0.04
C SER A 84 -12.96 8.15 -0.02
N PHE A 85 -11.94 8.95 -0.36
CA PHE A 85 -12.05 10.42 -0.37
C PHE A 85 -13.20 10.95 -1.24
N PRO A 86 -13.49 10.45 -2.45
CA PRO A 86 -14.64 10.91 -3.23
C PRO A 86 -15.99 10.70 -2.49
N GLN A 87 -16.11 9.63 -1.70
CA GLN A 87 -17.29 9.40 -0.86
C GLN A 87 -17.36 10.37 0.31
N SER A 88 -16.20 10.74 0.89
CA SER A 88 -16.13 11.78 1.92
C SER A 88 -16.57 13.15 1.38
N VAL A 89 -16.24 13.49 0.13
CA VAL A 89 -16.71 14.72 -0.53
C VAL A 89 -18.23 14.68 -0.72
N ALA A 90 -18.76 13.53 -1.19
CA ALA A 90 -20.19 13.36 -1.38
C ALA A 90 -20.99 13.44 -0.07
N ALA A 91 -20.44 12.93 1.02
CA ALA A 91 -21.07 12.90 2.34
C ALA A 91 -21.03 14.25 3.06
N HIS A 92 -20.01 15.07 2.77
CA HIS A 92 -19.74 16.33 3.46
C HIS A 92 -19.35 17.47 2.50
N PRO A 93 -20.18 17.80 1.49
CA PRO A 93 -19.86 18.82 0.48
C PRO A 93 -19.62 20.21 1.09
N GLU A 94 -20.24 20.51 2.23
CA GLU A 94 -20.12 21.78 2.95
C GLU A 94 -18.69 22.06 3.43
N ARG A 95 -17.91 21.00 3.73
CA ARG A 95 -16.50 21.14 4.15
C ARG A 95 -15.58 21.64 3.03
N PHE A 96 -16.04 21.48 1.79
CA PHE A 96 -15.33 21.87 0.58
C PHE A 96 -15.97 23.09 -0.08
N GLY A 97 -16.94 23.74 0.58
CA GLY A 97 -17.66 24.89 0.03
C GLY A 97 -18.51 24.57 -1.21
N ILE A 98 -18.89 23.30 -1.39
CA ILE A 98 -19.71 22.83 -2.50
C ILE A 98 -21.19 23.01 -2.13
N GLN A 99 -21.96 23.62 -3.03
CA GLN A 99 -23.42 23.67 -2.89
C GLN A 99 -24.04 22.33 -3.26
N ASP A 100 -25.18 22.00 -2.68
CA ASP A 100 -25.86 20.72 -2.95
C ASP A 100 -26.20 20.52 -4.44
N ALA A 101 -26.49 21.60 -5.17
CA ALA A 101 -26.74 21.56 -6.61
C ALA A 101 -25.51 21.13 -7.43
N ASP A 102 -24.30 21.41 -6.94
CA ASP A 102 -23.03 21.12 -7.64
C ASP A 102 -22.36 19.83 -7.13
N ARG A 103 -22.98 19.15 -6.15
CA ARG A 103 -22.41 18.00 -5.43
C ARG A 103 -21.97 16.88 -6.37
N GLU A 104 -22.86 16.47 -7.27
CA GLU A 104 -22.60 15.35 -8.17
C GLU A 104 -21.44 15.64 -9.14
N GLU A 105 -21.42 16.86 -9.69
CA GLU A 105 -20.35 17.31 -10.58
C GLU A 105 -19.01 17.34 -9.85
N ALA A 106 -18.95 17.95 -8.66
CA ALA A 106 -17.73 18.03 -7.87
C ALA A 106 -17.18 16.65 -7.50
N VAL A 107 -18.05 15.72 -7.09
CA VAL A 107 -17.65 14.32 -6.80
C VAL A 107 -17.10 13.64 -8.06
N GLN A 108 -17.72 13.86 -9.22
CA GLN A 108 -17.24 13.29 -10.48
C GLN A 108 -15.87 13.85 -10.87
N GLN A 109 -15.64 15.16 -10.71
CA GLN A 109 -14.33 15.78 -10.94
C GLN A 109 -13.24 15.16 -10.04
N VAL A 110 -13.55 14.93 -8.77
CA VAL A 110 -12.64 14.27 -7.82
C VAL A 110 -12.34 12.82 -8.23
N ARG A 111 -13.35 12.07 -8.70
CA ARG A 111 -13.15 10.70 -9.21
C ARG A 111 -12.26 10.66 -10.45
N THR A 112 -12.52 11.55 -11.42
CA THR A 112 -11.70 11.66 -12.62
C THR A 112 -10.26 12.04 -12.30
N ALA A 113 -10.05 12.95 -11.33
CA ALA A 113 -8.72 13.28 -10.84
C ALA A 113 -8.04 12.07 -10.19
N LEU A 114 -8.73 11.35 -9.32
CA LEU A 114 -8.23 10.13 -8.69
C LEU A 114 -7.76 9.09 -9.73
N GLU A 115 -8.61 8.74 -10.68
CA GLU A 115 -8.31 7.75 -11.72
C GLU A 115 -7.12 8.18 -12.58
N THR A 116 -7.10 9.45 -13.00
CA THR A 116 -6.01 10.02 -13.80
C THR A 116 -4.68 9.99 -13.04
N GLN A 117 -4.69 10.40 -11.77
CA GLN A 117 -3.49 10.44 -10.93
C GLN A 117 -2.94 9.05 -10.60
N LEU A 118 -3.81 8.06 -10.37
CA LEU A 118 -3.38 6.68 -10.11
C LEU A 118 -2.78 6.02 -11.35
N ALA A 119 -3.36 6.26 -12.53
CA ALA A 119 -2.92 5.66 -13.78
C ALA A 119 -1.62 6.29 -14.32
N SER A 120 -1.42 7.59 -14.12
CA SER A 120 -0.24 8.30 -14.61
C SER A 120 1.04 8.01 -13.81
N ARG A 121 0.90 7.67 -12.53
CA ARG A 121 2.01 7.40 -11.61
C ARG A 121 2.44 5.95 -11.68
N THR A 122 3.67 5.74 -12.14
CA THR A 122 4.22 4.40 -12.36
C THR A 122 5.60 4.25 -11.74
N PHE A 123 5.93 3.02 -11.38
CA PHE A 123 7.24 2.63 -10.87
C PHE A 123 7.60 1.24 -11.39
N GLU A 124 8.85 0.86 -11.21
CA GLU A 124 9.34 -0.46 -11.60
C GLU A 124 10.09 -1.13 -10.46
N TYR A 125 9.89 -2.45 -10.32
CA TYR A 125 10.68 -3.29 -9.41
C TYR A 125 11.41 -4.39 -10.19
N THR A 126 12.45 -4.96 -9.58
CA THR A 126 13.20 -6.09 -10.16
C THR A 126 12.55 -7.40 -9.73
N ARG A 127 12.14 -8.21 -10.70
CA ARG A 127 11.64 -9.57 -10.49
C ARG A 127 12.75 -10.53 -10.04
N SER A 128 12.34 -11.69 -9.57
CA SER A 128 13.19 -12.79 -9.12
C SER A 128 14.17 -13.27 -10.19
N ASP A 129 13.84 -13.12 -11.47
CA ASP A 129 14.71 -13.46 -12.61
C ASP A 129 15.63 -12.30 -13.05
N GLY A 130 15.58 -11.14 -12.38
CA GLY A 130 16.36 -9.95 -12.68
C GLY A 130 15.70 -9.00 -13.69
N SER A 131 14.59 -9.38 -14.32
CA SER A 131 13.87 -8.50 -15.25
C SER A 131 13.11 -7.38 -14.52
N ARG A 132 12.88 -6.26 -15.20
CA ARG A 132 12.12 -5.13 -14.67
C ARG A 132 10.62 -5.33 -14.92
N TRP A 133 9.80 -5.07 -13.90
CA TRP A 133 8.35 -5.13 -13.99
C TRP A 133 7.74 -3.80 -13.60
N LYS A 134 6.91 -3.24 -14.49
CA LYS A 134 6.26 -1.94 -14.33
C LYS A 134 4.90 -2.10 -13.67
N LEU A 135 4.61 -1.24 -12.69
CA LEU A 135 3.32 -1.11 -12.04
C LEU A 135 2.89 0.36 -12.01
N SER A 136 1.58 0.58 -12.02
CA SER A 136 0.95 1.86 -11.69
C SER A 136 0.46 1.89 -10.25
N LEU A 137 0.09 3.06 -9.74
CA LEU A 137 -0.64 3.13 -8.47
C LEU A 137 -2.04 2.50 -8.59
N THR A 138 -2.66 2.49 -9.78
CA THR A 138 -3.89 1.73 -10.03
C THR A 138 -3.71 0.25 -9.73
N ASP A 139 -2.59 -0.34 -10.13
CA ASP A 139 -2.28 -1.75 -9.82
C ASP A 139 -2.16 -1.99 -8.32
N VAL A 140 -1.47 -1.08 -7.61
CA VAL A 140 -1.29 -1.15 -6.15
C VAL A 140 -2.64 -1.11 -5.43
N VAL A 141 -3.51 -0.17 -5.81
CA VAL A 141 -4.86 -0.03 -5.26
C VAL A 141 -5.70 -1.27 -5.55
N THR A 142 -5.70 -1.76 -6.79
CA THR A 142 -6.45 -2.97 -7.19
C THR A 142 -6.01 -4.20 -6.40
N ARG A 143 -4.73 -4.28 -6.02
CA ARG A 143 -4.14 -5.40 -5.26
C ARG A 143 -4.25 -5.25 -3.74
N MET A 144 -4.88 -4.19 -3.23
CA MET A 144 -4.95 -3.88 -1.79
C MET A 144 -5.29 -5.08 -0.92
N LYS A 145 -6.28 -5.89 -1.32
CA LYS A 145 -6.72 -7.05 -0.52
C LYS A 145 -5.65 -8.14 -0.41
N ALA A 146 -4.86 -8.32 -1.46
CA ALA A 146 -3.74 -9.27 -1.47
C ALA A 146 -2.51 -8.70 -0.73
N MET A 147 -2.33 -7.38 -0.70
CA MET A 147 -1.26 -6.71 0.04
C MET A 147 -1.34 -6.93 1.57
N GLU A 148 -2.51 -7.25 2.11
CA GLU A 148 -2.68 -7.68 3.52
C GLU A 148 -1.82 -8.90 3.91
N MET A 149 -1.29 -9.62 2.91
CA MET A 149 -0.47 -10.83 3.08
C MET A 149 0.87 -10.74 2.33
N ALA A 150 1.28 -9.55 1.89
CA ALA A 150 2.44 -9.36 1.00
C ALA A 150 3.68 -8.80 1.71
N TYR A 151 3.72 -8.78 3.04
CA TYR A 151 4.81 -8.12 3.77
C TYR A 151 6.04 -9.02 3.94
N ASN A 152 5.88 -10.34 4.10
CA ASN A 152 6.94 -11.27 4.55
C ASN A 152 8.23 -11.23 3.70
N PRO A 153 9.42 -11.06 4.30
CA PRO A 153 10.66 -10.90 3.55
C PRO A 153 11.16 -12.23 2.97
N ASN A 154 10.62 -13.38 3.43
CA ASN A 154 10.94 -14.69 2.90
C ASN A 154 10.17 -15.01 1.60
N ASP A 155 9.20 -14.21 1.20
CA ASP A 155 8.59 -14.29 -0.12
C ASP A 155 9.41 -13.53 -1.17
N CYS A 156 9.31 -13.97 -2.42
CA CYS A 156 9.85 -13.27 -3.60
C CYS A 156 9.23 -11.87 -3.79
N ALA A 157 9.90 -11.02 -4.55
CA ALA A 157 9.44 -9.66 -4.84
C ALA A 157 8.03 -9.60 -5.45
N GLU A 158 7.65 -10.57 -6.28
CA GLU A 158 6.35 -10.64 -6.95
C GLU A 158 5.21 -10.80 -5.93
N ILE A 159 5.34 -11.76 -5.01
CA ILE A 159 4.37 -11.95 -3.93
C ILE A 159 4.34 -10.72 -3.03
N ARG A 160 5.51 -10.12 -2.79
CA ARG A 160 5.60 -8.90 -2.01
C ARG A 160 4.96 -7.71 -2.71
N TRP A 161 4.80 -7.71 -4.03
CA TRP A 161 3.96 -6.75 -4.78
C TRP A 161 2.57 -7.27 -5.12
N ALA A 162 2.15 -8.34 -4.43
CA ALA A 162 0.84 -8.96 -4.56
C ALA A 162 0.48 -9.32 -6.02
N ALA A 163 1.48 -9.75 -6.80
CA ALA A 163 1.28 -10.26 -8.14
C ALA A 163 0.21 -11.36 -8.14
N PRO A 164 -0.82 -11.30 -9.01
CA PRO A 164 -1.85 -12.32 -9.07
C PRO A 164 -1.26 -13.70 -9.34
N LYS A 165 -1.76 -14.74 -8.67
CA LYS A 165 -1.32 -16.11 -8.94
C LYS A 165 -1.61 -16.48 -10.39
N GLY A 166 -0.62 -17.02 -11.10
CA GLY A 166 -0.73 -17.41 -12.50
C GLY A 166 -0.57 -16.26 -13.50
N SER A 167 -0.34 -15.02 -13.06
CA SER A 167 0.03 -13.94 -13.97
C SER A 167 1.46 -14.11 -14.48
N GLU A 168 1.77 -13.49 -15.62
CA GLU A 168 3.13 -13.40 -16.16
C GLU A 168 4.12 -12.86 -15.12
N GLU A 169 3.72 -11.80 -14.39
CA GLU A 169 4.49 -11.23 -13.28
C GLU A 169 4.95 -12.31 -12.30
N HIS A 170 4.01 -13.15 -11.83
CA HIS A 170 4.24 -14.14 -10.79
C HIS A 170 5.06 -15.35 -11.27
N THR A 171 5.17 -15.62 -12.57
CA THR A 171 5.85 -16.83 -13.09
C THR A 171 7.32 -16.93 -12.72
N THR A 172 7.98 -15.80 -12.44
CA THR A 172 9.40 -15.74 -12.10
C THR A 172 9.68 -16.03 -10.63
N CYS A 173 8.65 -15.96 -9.78
CA CYS A 173 8.76 -16.17 -8.33
C CYS A 173 9.11 -17.62 -8.00
N LYS A 174 10.25 -17.83 -7.34
CA LYS A 174 10.72 -19.16 -6.90
C LYS A 174 10.83 -19.30 -5.40
N ARG A 175 10.65 -18.21 -4.65
CA ARG A 175 10.92 -18.13 -3.21
C ARG A 175 9.62 -17.80 -2.47
N HIS A 176 9.33 -18.61 -1.47
CA HIS A 176 8.11 -18.50 -0.67
C HIS A 176 8.44 -18.57 0.82
N ALA A 177 7.71 -17.79 1.62
CA ALA A 177 7.67 -17.97 3.05
C ALA A 177 7.24 -19.40 3.41
N SER A 178 7.75 -19.95 4.51
CA SER A 178 7.40 -21.31 4.91
C SER A 178 5.90 -21.44 5.19
N ARG A 179 5.34 -22.65 5.02
CA ARG A 179 3.92 -22.92 5.34
C ARG A 179 3.53 -22.48 6.75
N LYS A 180 4.45 -22.62 7.71
CA LYS A 180 4.28 -22.17 9.10
C LYS A 180 4.11 -20.65 9.20
N GLN A 181 4.92 -19.87 8.46
CA GLN A 181 4.81 -18.42 8.42
C GLN A 181 3.56 -17.97 7.66
N GLN A 182 3.24 -18.57 6.51
CA GLN A 182 2.01 -18.28 5.77
C GLN A 182 0.75 -18.51 6.63
N ALA A 183 0.68 -19.64 7.34
CA ALA A 183 -0.42 -19.94 8.25
C ALA A 183 -0.52 -18.91 9.40
N ARG A 184 0.62 -18.40 9.88
CA ARG A 184 0.65 -17.35 10.90
C ARG A 184 0.16 -16.01 10.36
N MET A 185 0.64 -15.59 9.20
CA MET A 185 0.17 -14.37 8.53
C MET A 185 -1.34 -14.45 8.27
N GLN A 186 -1.87 -15.61 7.89
CA GLN A 186 -3.30 -15.80 7.68
C GLN A 186 -4.12 -15.54 8.97
N LYS A 187 -3.60 -15.96 10.14
CA LYS A 187 -4.21 -15.62 11.44
C LYS A 187 -4.16 -14.12 11.74
N TYR A 188 -3.12 -13.44 11.28
CA TYR A 188 -2.88 -12.01 11.50
C TYR A 188 -3.53 -11.12 10.46
N ARG A 189 -4.01 -11.68 9.34
CA ARG A 189 -4.62 -10.94 8.24
C ARG A 189 -5.74 -10.03 8.69
N LYS A 190 -6.50 -10.41 9.72
CA LYS A 190 -7.58 -9.59 10.28
C LYS A 190 -7.10 -8.20 10.75
N TRP A 191 -5.90 -8.12 11.33
CA TRP A 191 -5.29 -6.86 11.77
C TRP A 191 -5.10 -5.94 10.58
N PHE A 192 -4.54 -6.47 9.49
CA PHE A 192 -4.38 -5.73 8.25
C PHE A 192 -5.73 -5.37 7.65
N ALA A 193 -6.67 -6.31 7.53
CA ALA A 193 -7.99 -6.04 6.97
C ALA A 193 -8.78 -4.96 7.71
N GLN A 194 -8.61 -4.86 9.03
CA GLN A 194 -9.28 -3.88 9.89
C GLN A 194 -8.46 -2.60 10.08
N ARG A 195 -7.22 -2.55 9.58
CA ARG A 195 -6.24 -1.49 9.85
C ARG A 195 -5.91 -1.29 11.34
N GLU A 196 -6.06 -2.36 12.12
CA GLU A 196 -5.94 -2.35 13.58
C GLU A 196 -4.78 -3.23 14.04
N ARG A 197 -3.93 -2.69 14.92
CA ARG A 197 -2.84 -3.46 15.54
C ARG A 197 -3.39 -4.25 16.73
N PRO A 198 -2.81 -5.42 17.05
CA PRO A 198 -3.13 -6.10 18.30
C PRO A 198 -2.77 -5.23 19.50
N ASN A 199 -3.66 -5.19 20.48
CA ASN A 199 -3.42 -4.62 21.80
C ASN A 199 -2.34 -5.40 22.55
#